data_AF-A0A7C3SZ83-F1
#
_entry.id   AF-A0A7C3SZ83-F1
#
_cell.length_a   1.000
_cell.length_b   1.000
_cell.length_c   1.000
_cell.angle_alpha   90.00
_cell.angle_beta   90.00
_cell.angle_gamma   90.00
#
_symmetry.space_group_name_H-M   'P 1'
#
loop_
_entity.id
_entity.type
_entity.pdbx_description
1 polymer ?
#
loop_
_entity_poly.entity_id
_entity_poly.type
_entity_poly.pdbx_seq_one_letter_code
_entity_poly.pdbx_strand_id
1 'polypeptide(L)'
;MRCPNCGYQNPEGRRYCEECGERIAGLEAAKARARRKTVREAARLRLELEREGVDRAEVERRLRRIRRRRPSLATGLVLIGVIVLVVLLFLAFTVIGGRESAPERAVKAFYQAIKDKDVMAYLKLTEPEVYKLAQKGEYEPDPYTEGIDFDSYVVNDLKTRLVKEEGDYAEVEIVGGYFEGFYRDGARSGGVDFSQHHRLIRLVKVEGNWVIQDYPIAKLPYLVEEMPGEQSEFPEVEEGGGQTD
;
A
#
# COMPACT_ATOMS: atom_id res chain seq x y z
N MET A 1 25.95 -15.56 41.28
CA MET A 1 24.62 -15.18 40.77
C MET A 1 24.37 -15.75 39.38
N ARG A 2 23.24 -16.39 39.13
CA ARG A 2 22.95 -17.01 37.82
C ARG A 2 22.32 -15.99 36.86
N CYS A 3 22.81 -15.89 35.62
CA CYS A 3 22.23 -15.01 34.60
C CYS A 3 20.89 -15.59 34.13
N PRO A 4 19.79 -14.81 34.10
CA PRO A 4 18.49 -15.30 33.65
C PRO A 4 18.37 -15.40 32.13
N ASN A 5 19.26 -14.74 31.37
CA ASN A 5 19.23 -14.77 29.91
C ASN A 5 19.90 -16.05 29.37
N CYS A 6 21.11 -16.38 29.85
CA CYS A 6 21.88 -17.53 29.36
C CYS A 6 22.07 -18.67 30.38
N GLY A 7 21.75 -18.45 31.66
CA GLY A 7 21.91 -19.47 32.71
C GLY A 7 23.31 -19.57 33.32
N TYR A 8 24.28 -18.75 32.89
CA TYR A 8 25.67 -18.77 33.39
C TYR A 8 25.79 -18.37 34.87
N GLN A 9 26.64 -19.05 35.62
CA GLN A 9 26.91 -18.79 37.03
C GLN A 9 27.98 -17.69 37.16
N ASN A 10 27.57 -16.44 37.27
CA ASN A 10 28.48 -15.31 37.43
C ASN A 10 28.97 -15.18 38.89
N PRO A 11 30.20 -14.69 39.12
CA PRO A 11 30.67 -14.28 40.44
C PRO A 11 29.77 -13.20 41.08
N GLU A 12 29.77 -13.12 42.41
CA GLU A 12 29.01 -12.09 43.11
C GLU A 12 29.59 -10.68 42.85
N GLY A 13 28.72 -9.66 42.79
CA GLY A 13 29.13 -8.27 42.56
C GLY A 13 29.37 -7.86 41.10
N ARG A 14 29.27 -8.78 40.13
CA ARG A 14 29.39 -8.46 38.70
C ARG A 14 28.18 -7.62 38.22
N ARG A 15 28.46 -6.59 37.41
CA ARG A 15 27.43 -5.72 36.82
C ARG A 15 26.80 -6.29 35.55
N TYR A 16 27.57 -7.07 34.81
CA TYR A 16 27.18 -7.71 33.55
C TYR A 16 27.57 -9.19 33.56
N CYS A 17 26.84 -9.99 32.79
CA CYS A 17 27.13 -11.41 32.59
C CYS A 17 28.40 -11.57 31.76
N GLU A 18 29.32 -12.42 32.22
CA GLU A 18 30.59 -12.67 31.53
C GLU A 18 30.42 -13.44 30.22
N GLU A 19 29.37 -14.24 30.10
CA GLU A 19 29.10 -15.04 28.89
C GLU A 19 28.28 -14.27 27.83
N CYS A 20 27.16 -13.64 28.21
CA CYS A 20 26.24 -13.01 27.25
C CYS A 20 26.19 -11.47 27.30
N GLY A 21 26.93 -10.83 28.19
CA GLY A 21 26.95 -9.36 28.32
C GLY A 21 25.73 -8.72 29.00
N GLU A 22 24.69 -9.50 29.36
CA GLU A 22 23.45 -8.99 29.95
C GLU A 22 23.68 -8.29 31.31
N ARG A 23 22.98 -7.18 31.60
CA ARG A 23 23.17 -6.42 32.85
C ARG A 23 22.46 -7.10 34.02
N ILE A 24 23.21 -7.80 34.86
CA ILE A 24 22.66 -8.61 35.95
C ILE A 24 22.46 -7.83 37.28
N ALA A 25 23.25 -6.79 37.56
CA ALA A 25 23.13 -6.04 38.82
C ALA A 25 21.87 -5.17 38.90
N GLY A 26 21.42 -4.62 37.77
CA GLY A 26 20.20 -3.81 37.70
C GLY A 26 18.94 -4.64 37.99
N LEU A 27 18.96 -5.90 37.57
CA LEU A 27 17.83 -6.81 37.71
C LEU A 27 17.60 -7.24 39.16
N GLU A 28 18.66 -7.57 39.90
CA GLU A 28 18.54 -7.91 41.33
C GLU A 28 18.15 -6.68 42.17
N ALA A 29 18.68 -5.50 41.85
CA ALA A 29 18.24 -4.26 42.48
C ALA A 29 16.75 -3.95 42.17
N ALA A 30 16.29 -4.19 40.94
CA ALA A 30 14.90 -4.03 40.56
C ALA A 30 13.98 -5.03 41.29
N LYS A 31 14.36 -6.32 41.36
CA LYS A 31 13.64 -7.33 42.14
C LYS A 31 13.57 -6.97 43.63
N ALA A 32 14.68 -6.51 44.21
CA ALA A 32 14.71 -6.08 45.60
C ALA A 32 13.79 -4.88 45.87
N ARG A 33 13.78 -3.89 44.97
CA ARG A 33 12.86 -2.75 45.02
C ARG A 33 11.39 -3.20 44.88
N ALA A 34 11.10 -4.10 43.95
CA ALA A 34 9.76 -4.65 43.78
C ALA A 34 9.28 -5.40 45.03
N ARG A 35 10.12 -6.24 45.63
CA ARG A 35 9.82 -6.94 46.90
C ARG A 35 9.54 -5.97 48.04
N ARG A 36 10.34 -4.90 48.18
CA ARG A 36 10.09 -3.87 49.21
C ARG A 36 8.76 -3.15 49.00
N LYS A 37 8.42 -2.84 47.74
CA LYS A 37 7.14 -2.21 47.39
C LYS A 37 5.96 -3.12 47.73
N THR A 38 6.01 -4.40 47.35
CA THR A 38 4.93 -5.35 47.64
C THR A 38 4.74 -5.60 49.14
N VAL A 39 5.83 -5.68 49.91
CA VAL A 39 5.76 -5.81 51.37
C VAL A 39 5.11 -4.56 52.01
N ARG A 40 5.47 -3.36 51.53
CA ARG A 40 4.90 -2.10 52.02
C ARG A 40 3.42 -1.96 51.68
N GLU A 41 3.01 -2.33 50.46
CA GLU A 41 1.60 -2.37 50.06
C GLU A 41 0.81 -3.39 50.89
N ALA A 42 1.36 -4.59 51.10
CA ALA A 42 0.72 -5.61 51.94
C ALA A 42 0.56 -5.15 53.40
N ALA A 43 1.55 -4.45 53.95
CA ALA A 43 1.47 -3.87 55.30
C ALA A 43 0.42 -2.75 55.39
N ARG A 44 0.34 -1.87 54.38
CA ARG A 44 -0.71 -0.84 54.30
C ARG A 44 -2.10 -1.44 54.26
N LEU A 45 -2.30 -2.45 53.42
CA LEU A 45 -3.59 -3.12 53.29
C LEU A 45 -4.00 -3.79 54.61
N ARG A 46 -3.06 -4.40 55.36
CA ARG A 46 -3.35 -4.96 56.68
C ARG A 46 -3.83 -3.91 57.68
N LEU A 47 -3.15 -2.76 57.75
CA LEU A 47 -3.55 -1.64 58.61
C LEU A 47 -4.93 -1.07 58.24
N GLU A 48 -5.22 -0.98 56.94
CA GLU A 48 -6.50 -0.49 56.43
C GLU A 48 -7.65 -1.45 56.78
N LEU A 49 -7.44 -2.77 56.58
CA LEU A 49 -8.40 -3.80 56.97
C LEU A 49 -8.65 -3.85 58.49
N GLU A 50 -7.60 -3.65 59.30
CA GLU A 50 -7.73 -3.54 60.75
C GLU A 50 -8.51 -2.29 61.15
N ARG A 51 -8.28 -1.14 60.51
CA ARG A 51 -8.99 0.12 60.75
C ARG A 51 -10.47 0.04 60.37
N GLU A 52 -10.79 -0.68 59.31
CA GLU A 52 -12.15 -0.91 58.83
C GLU A 52 -12.89 -2.01 59.62
N GLY A 53 -12.22 -2.69 60.56
CA GLY A 53 -12.83 -3.76 61.38
C GLY A 53 -13.25 -4.98 60.56
N VAL A 54 -12.64 -5.20 59.39
CA VAL A 54 -13.00 -6.28 58.47
C VAL A 54 -12.47 -7.60 59.02
N ASP A 55 -13.38 -8.53 59.32
CA ASP A 55 -13.05 -9.88 59.77
C ASP A 55 -12.11 -10.59 58.78
N ARG A 56 -11.04 -11.21 59.31
CA ARG A 56 -10.06 -11.97 58.52
C ARG A 56 -10.74 -13.05 57.66
N ALA A 57 -11.85 -13.61 58.13
CA ALA A 57 -12.62 -14.59 57.38
C ALA A 57 -13.32 -14.00 56.12
N GLU A 58 -13.70 -12.73 56.14
CA GLU A 58 -14.28 -12.03 54.98
C GLU A 58 -13.21 -11.67 53.95
N VAL A 59 -12.02 -11.26 54.39
CA VAL A 59 -10.85 -11.05 53.52
C VAL A 59 -10.47 -12.33 52.79
N GLU A 60 -10.46 -13.47 53.50
CA GLU A 60 -10.15 -14.77 52.92
C GLU A 60 -11.20 -15.21 51.88
N ARG A 61 -12.49 -14.95 52.13
CA ARG A 61 -13.58 -15.19 51.18
C ARG A 61 -13.46 -14.35 49.90
N ARG A 62 -13.07 -13.07 50.02
CA ARG A 62 -12.84 -12.19 48.86
C ARG A 62 -11.64 -12.64 48.03
N LEU A 63 -10.53 -13.04 48.67
CA LEU A 63 -9.35 -13.55 47.97
C LEU A 63 -9.63 -14.87 47.24
N ARG A 64 -10.44 -15.77 47.80
CA ARG A 64 -10.86 -17.00 47.12
C ARG A 64 -11.63 -16.71 45.82
N ARG A 65 -12.50 -15.69 45.80
CA ARG A 65 -13.21 -15.25 44.58
C ARG A 65 -12.26 -14.71 43.51
N ILE A 66 -11.28 -13.88 43.90
CA ILE A 66 -10.30 -13.31 42.96
C ILE A 66 -9.38 -14.40 42.38
N ARG A 67 -8.94 -15.36 43.20
CA ARG A 67 -8.08 -16.47 42.76
C ARG A 67 -8.77 -17.39 41.75
N ARG A 68 -10.09 -17.57 41.87
CA ARG A 68 -10.92 -18.40 40.96
C ARG A 68 -11.14 -17.76 39.59
N ARG A 69 -10.95 -16.43 39.46
CA ARG A 69 -11.10 -15.67 38.20
C ARG A 69 -9.80 -15.48 37.42
N ARG A 70 -8.66 -16.00 37.89
CA ARG A 70 -7.43 -15.95 37.09
C ARG A 70 -7.62 -16.87 35.88
N PRO A 71 -7.58 -16.35 34.64
CA PRO A 71 -7.60 -17.21 33.46
C PRO A 71 -6.44 -18.18 33.57
N SER A 72 -6.67 -19.44 33.23
CA SER A 72 -5.62 -20.45 33.24
C SER A 72 -4.52 -20.02 32.28
N LEU A 73 -3.26 -20.40 32.56
CA LEU A 73 -2.12 -20.15 31.67
C LEU A 73 -2.40 -20.63 30.24
N ALA A 74 -3.22 -21.67 30.08
CA ALA A 74 -3.68 -22.18 28.79
C ALA A 74 -4.48 -21.13 27.99
N THR A 75 -5.38 -20.38 28.62
CA THR A 75 -6.16 -19.30 27.96
C THR A 75 -5.25 -18.21 27.39
N GLY A 76 -4.17 -17.85 28.11
CA GLY A 76 -3.21 -16.86 27.63
C GLY A 76 -2.42 -17.34 26.41
N LEU A 77 -1.99 -18.61 26.41
CA LEU A 77 -1.27 -19.22 25.28
C LEU A 77 -2.14 -19.33 24.03
N VAL A 78 -3.42 -19.68 24.17
CA VAL A 78 -4.38 -19.72 23.05
C VAL A 78 -4.54 -18.34 22.43
N LEU A 79 -4.68 -17.29 23.24
CA LEU A 79 -4.84 -15.92 22.74
C LEU A 79 -3.60 -15.44 21.97
N ILE A 80 -2.40 -15.74 22.48
CA ILE A 80 -1.14 -15.44 21.80
C ILE A 80 -1.05 -16.19 20.47
N GLY A 81 -1.41 -17.48 20.45
CA GLY A 81 -1.44 -18.29 19.23
C GLY A 81 -2.38 -17.71 18.16
N VAL A 82 -3.57 -17.25 18.56
CA VAL A 82 -4.52 -16.58 17.65
C VAL A 82 -3.94 -15.28 17.10
N ILE A 83 -3.33 -14.44 17.95
CA ILE A 83 -2.72 -13.19 17.50
C ILE A 83 -1.58 -13.46 16.50
N VAL A 84 -0.71 -14.42 16.79
CA VAL A 84 0.38 -14.81 15.87
C VAL A 84 -0.18 -15.32 14.55
N LEU A 85 -1.23 -16.14 14.57
CA LEU A 85 -1.88 -16.63 13.36
C LEU A 85 -2.46 -15.47 12.52
N VAL A 86 -3.15 -14.51 13.15
CA VAL A 86 -3.70 -13.33 12.47
C VAL A 86 -2.59 -12.47 11.86
N VAL A 87 -1.48 -12.26 12.58
CA VAL A 87 -0.32 -11.53 12.07
C VAL A 87 0.33 -12.27 10.89
N LEU A 88 0.46 -13.59 10.96
CA LEU A 88 0.99 -14.40 9.86
C LEU A 88 0.08 -14.37 8.63
N LEU A 89 -1.24 -14.45 8.83
CA LEU A 89 -2.21 -14.31 7.74
C LEU A 89 -2.18 -12.92 7.11
N PHE A 90 -2.05 -11.87 7.93
CA PHE A 90 -1.90 -10.50 7.45
C PHE A 90 -0.59 -10.32 6.67
N LEU A 91 0.53 -10.83 7.17
CA LEU A 91 1.81 -10.81 6.47
C LEU A 91 1.76 -11.61 5.16
N ALA A 92 1.16 -12.79 5.17
CA ALA A 92 0.95 -13.59 3.97
C ALA A 92 0.09 -12.85 2.95
N PHE A 93 -0.97 -12.16 3.38
CA PHE A 93 -1.80 -11.33 2.50
C PHE A 93 -1.00 -10.18 1.86
N THR A 94 -0.10 -9.53 2.61
CA THR A 94 0.75 -8.46 2.07
C THR A 94 1.85 -8.93 1.11
N VAL A 95 2.25 -10.20 1.19
CA VAL A 95 3.30 -10.78 0.34
C VAL A 95 2.71 -11.49 -0.89
N ILE A 96 1.50 -12.06 -0.77
CA ILE A 96 0.85 -12.85 -1.83
C ILE A 96 -0.06 -11.98 -2.72
N GLY A 97 -0.53 -10.82 -2.23
CA GLY A 97 -1.18 -9.84 -3.09
C GLY A 97 -0.18 -9.28 -4.08
N GLY A 98 -0.26 -9.71 -5.35
CA GLY A 98 0.58 -9.21 -6.44
C GLY A 98 0.63 -7.69 -6.39
N ARG A 99 1.79 -7.13 -6.04
CA ARG A 99 1.97 -5.67 -5.97
C ARG A 99 1.93 -5.14 -7.40
N GLU A 100 0.77 -4.65 -7.79
CA GLU A 100 0.62 -3.86 -9.00
C GLU A 100 1.69 -2.77 -9.02
N SER A 101 2.44 -2.67 -10.12
CA SER A 101 3.54 -1.71 -10.24
C SER A 101 3.03 -0.27 -10.29
N ALA A 102 3.93 0.70 -10.07
CA ALA A 102 3.53 2.12 -10.12
C ALA A 102 3.04 2.56 -11.51
N PRO A 103 3.66 2.14 -12.64
CA PRO A 103 3.14 2.41 -13.98
C PRO A 103 1.77 1.78 -14.22
N GLU A 104 1.55 0.53 -13.79
CA GLU A 104 0.26 -0.14 -13.94
C GLU A 104 -0.87 0.60 -13.22
N ARG A 105 -0.60 1.04 -11.98
CA ARG A 105 -1.57 1.86 -11.23
C ARG A 105 -1.91 3.16 -11.95
N ALA A 106 -0.95 3.79 -12.62
CA ALA A 106 -1.18 5.02 -13.39
C ALA A 106 -2.10 4.74 -14.60
N VAL A 107 -1.88 3.64 -15.32
CA VAL A 107 -2.77 3.22 -16.42
C VAL A 107 -4.19 2.96 -15.91
N LYS A 108 -4.36 2.22 -14.81
CA LYS A 108 -5.72 1.99 -14.26
C LYS A 108 -6.37 3.27 -13.78
N ALA A 109 -5.62 4.17 -13.14
CA ALA A 109 -6.12 5.46 -12.70
C ALA A 109 -6.57 6.34 -13.87
N PHE A 110 -5.91 6.25 -15.02
CA PHE A 110 -6.30 6.97 -16.23
C PHE A 110 -7.67 6.53 -16.76
N TYR A 111 -7.90 5.22 -16.92
CA TYR A 111 -9.21 4.73 -17.34
C TYR A 111 -10.30 5.02 -16.30
N GLN A 112 -9.95 4.99 -15.01
CA GLN A 112 -10.88 5.38 -13.96
C GLN A 112 -11.23 6.88 -14.02
N ALA A 113 -10.26 7.75 -14.29
CA ALA A 113 -10.50 9.19 -14.47
C ALA A 113 -11.43 9.47 -15.66
N ILE A 114 -11.25 8.75 -16.79
CA ILE A 114 -12.17 8.84 -17.93
C ILE A 114 -13.57 8.38 -17.54
N LYS A 115 -13.67 7.23 -16.83
CA LYS A 115 -14.94 6.67 -16.37
C LYS A 115 -15.73 7.63 -15.49
N ASP A 116 -15.03 8.26 -14.54
CA ASP A 116 -15.64 9.18 -13.59
C ASP A 116 -15.77 10.60 -14.15
N LYS A 117 -15.28 10.85 -15.37
CA LYS A 117 -15.12 12.17 -16.01
C LYS A 117 -14.38 13.16 -15.10
N ASP A 118 -13.41 12.66 -14.33
CA ASP A 118 -12.53 13.46 -13.47
C ASP A 118 -11.41 14.07 -14.33
N VAL A 119 -11.67 15.27 -14.84
CA VAL A 119 -10.74 15.97 -15.75
C VAL A 119 -9.43 16.32 -15.05
N MET A 120 -9.45 16.62 -13.76
CA MET A 120 -8.24 16.96 -13.02
C MET A 120 -7.33 15.75 -12.84
N ALA A 121 -7.91 14.59 -12.50
CA ALA A 121 -7.16 13.33 -12.43
C ALA A 121 -6.64 12.91 -13.80
N TYR A 122 -7.43 13.10 -14.86
CA TYR A 122 -7.02 12.85 -16.23
C TYR A 122 -5.82 13.72 -16.64
N LEU A 123 -5.93 15.05 -16.51
CA LEU A 123 -4.87 15.99 -16.85
C LEU A 123 -3.58 15.72 -16.08
N LYS A 124 -3.68 15.34 -14.81
CA LYS A 124 -2.50 14.96 -14.01
C LYS A 124 -1.72 13.79 -14.62
N LEU A 125 -2.41 12.88 -15.31
CA LEU A 125 -1.85 11.66 -15.90
C LEU A 125 -1.49 11.83 -17.38
N THR A 126 -1.90 12.90 -18.05
CA THR A 126 -1.65 13.12 -19.49
C THR A 126 -0.86 14.41 -19.75
N GLU A 127 -1.24 15.52 -19.12
CA GLU A 127 -0.76 16.87 -19.38
C GLU A 127 -0.47 17.62 -18.07
N PRO A 128 0.63 17.29 -17.36
CA PRO A 128 0.91 17.82 -16.02
C PRO A 128 1.05 19.34 -15.97
N GLU A 129 1.49 19.98 -17.06
CA GLU A 129 1.57 21.45 -17.13
C GLU A 129 0.18 22.10 -17.22
N VAL A 130 -0.73 21.53 -18.00
CA VAL A 130 -2.14 21.99 -18.07
C VAL A 130 -2.84 21.74 -16.73
N TYR A 131 -2.58 20.61 -16.08
CA TYR A 131 -3.04 20.35 -14.72
C TYR A 131 -2.58 21.44 -13.73
N LYS A 132 -1.32 21.89 -13.80
CA LYS A 132 -0.81 22.98 -12.95
C LYS A 132 -1.51 24.31 -13.23
N LEU A 133 -1.78 24.63 -14.50
CA LEU A 133 -2.55 25.83 -14.86
C LEU A 133 -3.97 25.77 -14.31
N ALA A 134 -4.64 24.63 -14.45
CA ALA A 134 -5.97 24.40 -13.89
C ALA A 134 -5.98 24.51 -12.35
N GLN A 135 -4.98 23.95 -11.68
CA GLN A 135 -4.84 24.05 -10.23
C GLN A 135 -4.67 25.49 -9.74
N LYS A 136 -4.03 26.36 -10.53
CA LYS A 136 -3.87 27.79 -10.24
C LYS A 136 -5.12 28.61 -10.59
N GLY A 137 -6.11 28.03 -11.26
CA GLY A 137 -7.29 28.73 -11.78
C GLY A 137 -7.00 29.56 -13.03
N GLU A 138 -5.88 29.32 -13.71
CA GLU A 138 -5.51 29.99 -14.97
C GLU A 138 -6.15 29.31 -16.19
N TYR A 139 -6.66 28.09 -16.02
CA TYR A 139 -7.38 27.31 -17.01
C TYR A 139 -8.59 26.63 -16.36
N GLU A 140 -9.73 26.62 -17.04
CA GLU A 140 -10.92 25.90 -16.58
C GLU A 140 -11.12 24.70 -17.52
N PRO A 141 -10.68 23.49 -17.10
CA PRO A 141 -10.72 22.33 -17.98
C PRO A 141 -12.14 21.78 -18.09
N ASP A 142 -12.52 21.41 -19.32
CA ASP A 142 -13.82 20.81 -19.63
C ASP A 142 -13.63 19.41 -20.22
N PRO A 143 -14.40 18.39 -19.81
CA PRO A 143 -14.22 17.03 -20.29
C PRO A 143 -14.20 16.89 -21.81
N TYR A 144 -15.03 17.64 -22.54
CA TYR A 144 -15.12 17.56 -24.00
C TYR A 144 -13.89 18.17 -24.67
N THR A 145 -13.38 19.28 -24.14
CA THR A 145 -12.14 19.90 -24.66
C THR A 145 -10.93 18.96 -24.49
N GLU A 146 -10.91 18.14 -23.44
CA GLU A 146 -9.86 17.14 -23.19
C GLU A 146 -10.07 15.82 -23.97
N GLY A 147 -11.13 15.74 -24.77
CA GLY A 147 -11.53 14.58 -25.57
C GLY A 147 -12.05 13.40 -24.75
N ILE A 148 -12.75 13.70 -23.65
CA ILE A 148 -13.64 12.78 -22.93
C ILE A 148 -15.05 13.00 -23.50
N ASP A 149 -15.21 12.61 -24.77
CA ASP A 149 -16.33 13.02 -25.63
C ASP A 149 -17.67 12.32 -25.32
N PHE A 150 -17.64 11.17 -24.66
CA PHE A 150 -18.86 10.39 -24.40
C PHE A 150 -19.59 10.89 -23.14
N ASP A 151 -20.90 10.70 -23.11
CA ASP A 151 -21.73 11.11 -21.97
C ASP A 151 -21.48 10.25 -20.73
N SER A 152 -21.19 8.97 -20.92
CA SER A 152 -20.75 8.04 -19.87
C SER A 152 -19.84 6.95 -20.42
N TYR A 153 -19.10 6.30 -19.53
CA TYR A 153 -18.20 5.20 -19.89
C TYR A 153 -18.38 4.02 -18.94
N VAL A 154 -18.08 2.84 -19.45
CA VAL A 154 -17.96 1.59 -18.69
C VAL A 154 -16.53 1.11 -18.78
N VAL A 155 -15.89 0.88 -17.63
CA VAL A 155 -14.60 0.20 -17.50
C VAL A 155 -14.79 -0.95 -16.54
N ASN A 156 -14.54 -2.18 -16.99
CA ASN A 156 -14.75 -3.41 -16.23
C ASN A 156 -13.51 -4.31 -16.25
N ASP A 157 -13.14 -4.84 -15.08
CA ASP A 157 -12.09 -5.86 -14.88
C ASP A 157 -10.78 -5.60 -15.65
N LEU A 158 -10.31 -4.34 -15.60
CA LEU A 158 -9.10 -3.93 -16.32
C LEU A 158 -7.86 -4.66 -15.76
N LYS A 159 -7.23 -5.46 -16.61
CA LYS A 159 -6.03 -6.23 -16.30
C LYS A 159 -4.84 -5.65 -17.04
N THR A 160 -3.79 -5.39 -16.29
CA THR A 160 -2.54 -4.82 -16.79
C THR A 160 -1.40 -5.79 -16.55
N ARG A 161 -0.33 -5.60 -17.32
CA ARG A 161 0.95 -6.27 -17.15
C ARG A 161 2.05 -5.26 -17.42
N LEU A 162 2.96 -5.07 -16.47
CA LEU A 162 4.19 -4.32 -16.71
C LEU A 162 5.06 -5.10 -17.72
N VAL A 163 5.37 -4.47 -18.86
CA VAL A 163 6.22 -5.04 -19.92
C VAL A 163 7.67 -4.63 -19.70
N LYS A 164 7.89 -3.34 -19.42
CA LYS A 164 9.23 -2.75 -19.33
C LYS A 164 9.21 -1.57 -18.35
N GLU A 165 10.27 -1.41 -17.56
CA GLU A 165 10.51 -0.22 -16.73
C GLU A 165 12.02 0.07 -16.69
N GLU A 166 12.43 1.21 -17.25
CA GLU A 166 13.83 1.65 -17.33
C GLU A 166 13.93 3.13 -16.93
N GLY A 167 14.36 3.37 -15.69
CA GLY A 167 14.51 4.73 -15.16
C GLY A 167 13.19 5.49 -15.12
N ASP A 168 13.06 6.49 -16.01
CA ASP A 168 11.88 7.34 -16.13
C ASP A 168 10.95 6.92 -17.28
N TYR A 169 11.14 5.73 -17.85
CA TYR A 169 10.31 5.17 -18.92
C TYR A 169 9.68 3.84 -18.50
N ALA A 170 8.42 3.62 -18.88
CA ALA A 170 7.76 2.34 -18.68
C ALA A 170 6.79 2.00 -19.82
N GLU A 171 6.58 0.70 -20.04
CA GLU A 171 5.57 0.15 -20.93
C GLU A 171 4.65 -0.78 -20.15
N VAL A 172 3.36 -0.52 -20.24
CA VAL A 172 2.32 -1.31 -19.60
C VAL A 172 1.37 -1.80 -20.68
N GLU A 173 1.15 -3.10 -20.72
CA GLU A 173 0.18 -3.70 -21.62
C GLU A 173 -1.12 -3.96 -20.87
N ILE A 174 -2.23 -3.57 -21.48
CA ILE A 174 -3.57 -3.94 -21.05
C ILE A 174 -3.91 -5.26 -21.72
N VAL A 175 -4.10 -6.29 -20.92
CA VAL A 175 -4.25 -7.69 -21.36
C VAL A 175 -5.65 -8.25 -21.09
N GLY A 176 -6.57 -7.42 -20.59
CA GLY A 176 -7.92 -7.83 -20.28
C GLY A 176 -8.79 -6.73 -19.71
N GLY A 177 -10.10 -6.98 -19.72
CA GLY A 177 -11.13 -6.02 -19.32
C GLY A 177 -11.85 -5.43 -20.52
N TYR A 178 -12.89 -4.65 -20.25
CA TYR A 178 -13.75 -4.06 -21.26
C TYR A 178 -13.87 -2.55 -21.05
N PHE A 179 -13.82 -1.78 -22.13
CA PHE A 179 -13.97 -0.34 -22.12
C PHE A 179 -14.92 0.13 -23.22
N GLU A 180 -15.94 0.92 -22.87
CA GLU A 180 -16.97 1.39 -23.80
C GLU A 180 -17.47 2.78 -23.42
N GLY A 181 -17.81 3.59 -24.42
CA GLY A 181 -18.45 4.90 -24.27
C GLY A 181 -19.90 4.87 -24.73
N PHE A 182 -20.74 5.69 -24.10
CA PHE A 182 -22.17 5.81 -24.38
C PHE A 182 -22.56 7.27 -24.56
N TYR A 183 -23.41 7.53 -25.55
CA TYR A 183 -24.06 8.82 -25.78
C TYR A 183 -25.42 8.89 -25.07
N ARG A 184 -25.93 10.10 -24.85
CA ARG A 184 -27.24 10.38 -24.22
C ARG A 184 -28.43 9.76 -24.95
N ASP A 185 -28.33 9.60 -26.26
CA ASP A 185 -29.35 8.95 -27.10
C ASP A 185 -29.30 7.41 -27.02
N GLY A 186 -28.35 6.85 -26.26
CA GLY A 186 -28.13 5.42 -26.12
C GLY A 186 -27.21 4.82 -27.19
N ALA A 187 -26.68 5.62 -28.12
CA ALA A 187 -25.68 5.15 -29.06
C ALA A 187 -24.40 4.72 -28.32
N ARG A 188 -23.73 3.70 -28.86
CA ARG A 188 -22.57 3.03 -28.23
C ARG A 188 -21.34 3.21 -29.10
N SER A 189 -20.17 3.30 -28.48
CA SER A 189 -18.88 3.38 -29.20
C SER A 189 -18.48 2.08 -29.90
N GLY A 190 -19.15 0.96 -29.59
CA GLY A 190 -18.76 -0.39 -30.02
C GLY A 190 -17.88 -1.11 -28.99
N GLY A 191 -17.22 -0.35 -28.12
CA GLY A 191 -16.37 -0.85 -27.05
C GLY A 191 -15.08 -1.52 -27.54
N VAL A 192 -14.22 -1.86 -26.58
CA VAL A 192 -13.00 -2.64 -26.78
C VAL A 192 -12.88 -3.69 -25.69
N ASP A 193 -12.74 -4.95 -26.10
CA ASP A 193 -12.35 -6.05 -25.21
C ASP A 193 -10.84 -6.23 -25.27
N PHE A 194 -10.16 -5.82 -24.21
CA PHE A 194 -8.70 -5.87 -24.13
C PHE A 194 -8.15 -7.30 -23.99
N SER A 195 -9.00 -8.31 -23.78
CA SER A 195 -8.56 -9.71 -23.85
C SER A 195 -8.40 -10.21 -25.29
N GLN A 196 -9.06 -9.53 -26.24
CA GLN A 196 -8.95 -9.82 -27.67
C GLN A 196 -8.03 -8.82 -28.38
N HIS A 197 -8.02 -7.58 -27.89
CA HIS A 197 -7.28 -6.46 -28.47
C HIS A 197 -6.40 -5.82 -27.41
N HIS A 198 -5.25 -6.44 -27.14
CA HIS A 198 -4.30 -5.91 -26.17
C HIS A 198 -3.86 -4.50 -26.58
N ARG A 199 -3.54 -3.66 -25.59
CA ARG A 199 -3.10 -2.29 -25.83
C ARG A 199 -1.82 -1.99 -25.04
N LEU A 200 -0.75 -1.67 -25.75
CA LEU A 200 0.50 -1.21 -25.13
C LEU A 200 0.39 0.30 -24.85
N ILE A 201 0.70 0.68 -23.62
CA ILE A 201 0.69 2.07 -23.14
C ILE A 201 2.10 2.45 -22.71
N ARG A 202 2.65 3.50 -23.31
CA ARG A 202 3.93 4.08 -22.90
C ARG A 202 3.72 5.17 -21.87
N LEU A 203 4.57 5.15 -20.85
CA LEU A 203 4.58 6.13 -19.78
C LEU A 203 5.97 6.72 -19.62
N VAL A 204 6.02 8.00 -19.28
CA VAL A 204 7.23 8.69 -18.86
C VAL A 204 7.03 9.29 -17.49
N LYS A 205 8.10 9.37 -16.70
CA LYS A 205 8.08 9.92 -15.36
C LYS A 205 8.42 11.39 -15.40
N VAL A 206 7.48 12.23 -15.00
CA VAL A 206 7.62 13.68 -14.93
C VAL A 206 7.41 14.11 -13.48
N GLU A 207 8.42 14.72 -12.86
CA GLU A 207 8.38 15.18 -11.46
C GLU A 207 7.94 14.09 -10.47
N GLY A 208 8.32 12.83 -10.74
CA GLY A 208 7.97 11.68 -9.92
C GLY A 208 6.60 11.05 -10.20
N ASN A 209 5.80 11.60 -11.11
CA ASN A 209 4.51 11.05 -11.54
C ASN A 209 4.64 10.35 -12.89
N TRP A 210 3.95 9.21 -13.07
CA TRP A 210 3.87 8.55 -14.36
C TRP A 210 2.82 9.23 -15.23
N VAL A 211 3.22 9.65 -16.43
CA VAL A 211 2.42 10.37 -17.42
C VAL A 211 2.29 9.52 -18.67
N ILE A 212 1.07 9.30 -19.15
CA ILE A 212 0.75 8.48 -20.31
C ILE A 212 1.05 9.29 -21.57
N GLN A 213 1.89 8.74 -22.45
CA GLN A 213 2.27 9.39 -23.71
C GLN A 213 1.26 9.11 -24.82
N ASP A 214 0.78 7.88 -24.91
CA ASP A 214 -0.13 7.44 -25.98
C ASP A 214 -1.61 7.73 -25.64
N TYR A 215 -1.89 8.73 -24.80
CA TYR A 215 -3.23 9.02 -24.30
C TYR A 215 -4.27 9.35 -25.40
N PRO A 216 -3.93 9.99 -26.55
CA PRO A 216 -4.92 10.28 -27.59
C PRO A 216 -5.54 9.01 -28.18
N ILE A 217 -4.77 7.92 -28.26
CA ILE A 217 -5.24 6.61 -28.73
C ILE A 217 -5.79 5.80 -27.56
N ALA A 218 -5.12 5.84 -26.40
CA ALA A 218 -5.52 5.06 -25.23
C ALA A 218 -6.93 5.39 -24.73
N LYS A 219 -7.36 6.65 -24.82
CA LYS A 219 -8.68 7.10 -24.37
C LYS A 219 -9.84 6.63 -25.25
N LEU A 220 -9.56 6.09 -26.45
CA LEU A 220 -10.60 5.71 -27.41
C LEU A 220 -11.26 4.38 -27.00
N PRO A 221 -12.60 4.37 -26.79
CA PRO A 221 -13.36 3.19 -26.39
C PRO A 221 -13.80 2.33 -27.59
N TYR A 222 -12.91 2.21 -28.57
CA TYR A 222 -13.09 1.42 -29.78
C TYR A 222 -11.73 1.01 -30.33
N LEU A 223 -11.75 0.10 -31.30
CA LEU A 223 -10.55 -0.36 -31.99
C LEU A 223 -10.06 0.74 -32.93
N VAL A 224 -8.78 1.08 -32.78
CA VAL A 224 -8.07 1.91 -33.75
C VAL A 224 -7.35 0.95 -34.66
N GLU A 225 -7.74 0.91 -35.93
CA GLU A 225 -7.00 0.17 -36.93
C GLU A 225 -5.60 0.79 -37.02
N GLU A 226 -4.56 -0.04 -36.89
CA GLU A 226 -3.20 0.39 -37.19
C GLU A 226 -3.17 0.78 -38.65
N MET A 227 -3.21 2.09 -38.96
CA MET A 227 -3.02 2.53 -40.32
C MET A 227 -1.65 2.01 -40.77
N PRO A 228 -1.57 1.22 -41.86
CA PRO A 228 -0.29 0.72 -42.34
C PRO A 228 0.59 1.94 -42.57
N GLY A 229 1.73 1.99 -41.88
CA GLY A 229 2.58 3.17 -41.79
C GLY A 229 2.72 3.83 -43.15
N GLU A 230 2.31 5.10 -43.22
CA GLU A 230 2.42 5.94 -44.40
C GLU A 230 3.89 5.89 -44.83
N GLN A 231 4.17 5.09 -45.86
CA GLN A 231 5.49 5.04 -46.47
C GLN A 231 5.76 6.46 -46.93
N SER A 232 6.80 7.08 -46.40
CA SER A 232 7.23 8.44 -46.76
C SER A 232 7.21 8.61 -48.28
N GLU A 233 6.17 9.28 -48.81
CA GLU A 233 6.03 9.62 -50.23
C GLU A 233 6.96 10.76 -50.66
N PHE A 234 7.91 11.16 -49.81
CA PHE A 234 8.98 12.06 -50.21
C PHE A 234 10.12 11.21 -50.78
N PRO A 235 10.24 11.09 -52.13
CA PRO A 235 11.46 10.55 -52.71
C PRO A 235 12.62 11.43 -52.25
N GLU A 236 13.64 10.80 -51.66
CA GLU A 236 14.92 11.44 -51.43
C GLU A 236 15.41 12.01 -52.76
N VAL A 237 15.39 13.33 -52.90
CA VAL A 237 15.98 14.01 -54.04
C VAL A 237 17.48 13.79 -53.90
N GLU A 238 18.02 12.81 -54.61
CA GLU A 238 19.45 12.61 -54.74
C GLU A 238 20.07 13.93 -55.24
N GLU A 239 20.84 14.60 -54.38
CA GLU A 239 21.68 15.72 -54.76
C GLU A 239 22.74 15.19 -55.74
N GLY A 240 22.43 15.31 -57.04
CA GLY A 240 23.35 15.02 -58.12
C GLY A 240 24.62 15.86 -57.97
N GLY A 241 25.72 15.17 -57.66
CA GLY A 241 27.05 15.73 -57.64
C GLY A 241 27.39 16.36 -59.00
N GLY A 242 27.45 17.69 -59.02
CA GLY A 242 28.01 18.45 -60.13
C GLY A 242 29.52 18.26 -60.17
N GLN A 243 29.95 17.36 -61.05
CA GLN A 243 31.34 17.27 -61.52
C GLN A 243 31.57 18.39 -62.54
N THR A 244 32.47 19.32 -62.25
CA THR A 244 33.00 20.25 -63.25
C THR A 244 34.50 20.04 -63.37
N ASP A 245 34.90 19.75 -64.62
CA ASP A 245 36.26 19.66 -65.14
C ASP A 245 37.10 20.95 -64.96
#